data_AF-A0A396PPV6-F1
#
_entry.id   AF-A0A396PPV6-F1
#
_cell.length_a   1.000
_cell.length_b   1.000
_cell.length_c   1.000
_cell.angle_alpha   90.00
_cell.angle_beta   90.00
_cell.angle_gamma   90.00
#
_symmetry.space_group_name_H-M   'P 1'
#
loop_
_entity.id
_entity.type
_entity.pdbx_description
1 polymer ?
#
loop_
_entity_poly.entity_id
_entity_poly.type
_entity_poly.pdbx_seq_one_letter_code
_entity_poly.pdbx_strand_id
1 'polypeptide(L)'
;MINREDMLELTRRMTPARTSFVRMAGCYTDSDGEYDGSFNIHFLKLSGSEKARNLAIAKKIPFAESNEKLREYRFPETSQGPGSIWQMLMALRECGLKNDALLETFYDILIEGLQIHGAYAIYMFYDRYDIPAKASDKERLGESEEMFPYLICAVCPLVGEYEPGNPICGFLFPAFVDRSGDLERVDIYAERAAWGDQMASILGAKGRKFRCGL
;
A
#
# COMPACT_ATOMS: atom_id res chain seq x y z
N MET A 1 -13.11 -5.63 9.83
CA MET A 1 -13.26 -4.24 10.31
C MET A 1 -11.89 -3.90 10.85
N ILE A 2 -11.32 -2.80 10.38
CA ILE A 2 -9.93 -2.46 10.67
C ILE A 2 -9.82 -2.03 12.13
N ASN A 3 -8.94 -2.70 12.86
CA ASN A 3 -8.55 -2.31 14.21
C ASN A 3 -7.55 -1.16 14.14
N ARG A 4 -7.88 -0.02 14.77
CA ARG A 4 -7.03 1.15 14.76
C ARG A 4 -5.67 0.90 15.42
N GLU A 5 -5.62 0.08 16.47
CA GLU A 5 -4.37 -0.20 17.18
C GLU A 5 -3.35 -0.95 16.31
N ASP A 6 -3.82 -1.85 15.43
CA ASP A 6 -2.96 -2.57 14.48
C ASP A 6 -2.32 -1.58 13.49
N MET A 7 -3.12 -0.65 12.96
CA MET A 7 -2.60 0.42 12.08
C MET A 7 -1.62 1.34 12.81
N LEU A 8 -1.85 1.64 14.09
CA LEU A 8 -0.91 2.42 14.90
C LEU A 8 0.38 1.65 15.19
N GLU A 9 0.32 0.34 15.42
CA GLU A 9 1.50 -0.51 15.59
C GLU A 9 2.39 -0.45 14.33
N LEU A 10 1.79 -0.65 13.15
CA LEU A 10 2.49 -0.60 11.88
C LEU A 10 3.07 0.79 11.58
N THR A 11 2.25 1.85 11.71
CA THR A 11 2.65 3.22 11.35
C THR A 11 3.66 3.87 12.29
N ARG A 12 3.80 3.41 13.55
CA ARG A 12 4.86 3.86 14.48
C ARG A 12 6.27 3.59 13.95
N ARG A 13 6.42 2.61 13.05
CA ARG A 13 7.70 2.28 12.40
C ARG A 13 8.02 3.22 11.23
N MET A 14 7.04 3.91 10.67
CA MET A 14 7.20 4.76 9.48
C MET A 14 7.75 6.15 9.84
N THR A 15 8.92 6.16 10.48
CA THR A 15 9.68 7.37 10.86
C THR A 15 11.16 7.14 10.56
N PRO A 16 11.95 8.20 10.27
CA PRO A 16 13.37 8.02 9.95
C PRO A 16 14.16 7.24 11.00
N ALA A 17 13.78 7.36 12.27
CA ALA A 17 14.45 6.70 13.39
C ALA A 17 14.05 5.22 13.58
N ARG A 18 12.95 4.75 12.96
CA ARG A 18 12.38 3.41 13.20
C ARG A 18 12.07 2.62 11.95
N THR A 19 12.22 3.22 10.77
CA THR A 19 11.82 2.58 9.52
C THR A 19 12.73 1.41 9.18
N SER A 20 12.11 0.35 8.68
CA SER A 20 12.77 -0.81 8.08
C SER A 20 12.50 -0.94 6.59
N PHE A 21 11.81 0.04 5.96
CA PHE A 21 11.48 -0.03 4.53
C PHE A 21 12.70 -0.45 3.72
N VAL A 22 12.50 -1.48 2.91
CA VAL A 22 13.57 -2.15 2.17
C VAL A 22 13.70 -1.50 0.81
N ARG A 23 12.57 -1.30 0.12
CA ARG A 23 12.55 -0.82 -1.25
C ARG A 23 11.37 0.10 -1.48
N MET A 24 11.60 1.04 -2.39
CA MET A 24 10.60 1.91 -2.95
C MET A 24 10.75 1.88 -4.46
N ALA A 25 9.63 1.77 -5.16
CA ALA A 25 9.56 1.90 -6.61
C ALA A 25 8.39 2.82 -6.96
N GLY A 26 8.36 3.33 -8.17
CA GLY A 26 7.21 4.09 -8.65
C GLY A 26 7.31 4.44 -10.11
N CYS A 27 6.21 4.92 -10.66
CA CYS A 27 6.16 5.55 -11.96
C CYS A 27 5.57 6.95 -11.85
N TYR A 28 5.83 7.74 -12.87
CA TYR A 28 5.20 9.04 -13.10
C TYR A 28 4.31 8.96 -14.32
N THR A 29 3.36 9.88 -14.38
CA THR A 29 2.53 10.11 -15.54
C THR A 29 2.56 11.60 -15.88
N ASP A 30 2.43 11.91 -17.15
CA ASP A 30 2.31 13.28 -17.63
C ASP A 30 0.89 13.83 -17.43
N SER A 31 0.64 15.05 -17.93
CA SER A 31 -0.67 15.70 -17.80
C SER A 31 -1.82 14.98 -18.50
N ASP A 32 -1.52 14.16 -19.50
CA ASP A 32 -2.48 13.38 -20.27
C ASP A 32 -2.73 12.00 -19.63
N GLY A 33 -2.00 11.69 -18.55
CA GLY A 33 -2.08 10.43 -17.82
C GLY A 33 -1.28 9.32 -18.50
N GLU A 34 -0.36 9.65 -19.40
CA GLU A 34 0.52 8.68 -20.07
C GLU A 34 1.76 8.43 -19.20
N TYR A 35 2.32 7.22 -19.29
CA TYR A 35 3.50 6.82 -18.53
C TYR A 35 4.72 7.68 -18.87
N ASP A 36 5.31 8.32 -17.86
CA ASP A 36 6.48 9.20 -17.95
C ASP A 36 7.64 8.71 -17.07
N GLY A 37 7.96 7.43 -17.22
CA GLY A 37 9.13 6.80 -16.60
C GLY A 37 8.91 6.28 -15.18
N SER A 38 9.90 5.54 -14.70
CA SER A 38 9.86 4.85 -13.41
C SER A 38 11.18 4.87 -12.67
N PHE A 39 11.13 4.47 -11.41
CA PHE A 39 12.29 4.30 -10.55
C PHE A 39 12.12 3.07 -9.66
N ASN A 40 13.24 2.46 -9.29
CA ASN A 40 13.30 1.39 -8.30
C ASN A 40 14.58 1.53 -7.46
N ILE A 41 14.41 1.87 -6.18
CA ILE A 41 15.51 2.29 -5.31
C ILE A 41 15.44 1.53 -3.99
N HIS A 42 16.59 1.00 -3.56
CA HIS A 42 16.73 0.48 -2.21
C HIS A 42 16.59 1.64 -1.21
N PHE A 43 15.66 1.56 -0.27
CA PHE A 43 15.24 2.70 0.56
C PHE A 43 16.40 3.35 1.33
N LEU A 44 17.39 2.55 1.75
CA LEU A 44 18.61 3.04 2.41
C LEU A 44 19.44 4.02 1.56
N LYS A 45 19.36 3.97 0.23
CA LYS A 45 20.07 4.88 -0.69
C LYS A 45 19.51 6.30 -0.70
N LEU A 46 18.27 6.48 -0.24
CA LEU A 46 17.66 7.81 -0.13
C LEU A 46 18.38 8.65 0.93
N SER A 47 18.48 9.95 0.66
CA SER A 47 18.91 10.95 1.63
C SER A 47 17.93 11.05 2.81
N GLY A 48 18.35 11.73 3.89
CA GLY A 48 17.50 11.90 5.08
C GLY A 48 16.17 12.60 4.80
N SER A 49 16.18 13.63 3.95
CA SER A 49 14.99 14.38 3.54
C SER A 49 14.07 13.55 2.65
N GLU A 50 14.63 12.81 1.69
CA GLU A 50 13.85 11.90 0.83
C GLU A 50 13.20 10.78 1.66
N LYS A 51 13.93 10.19 2.61
CA LYS A 51 13.36 9.21 3.55
C LYS A 51 12.18 9.81 4.31
N ALA A 52 12.35 10.99 4.92
CA ALA A 52 11.29 11.63 5.70
C ALA A 52 10.02 11.88 4.85
N ARG A 53 10.19 12.41 3.63
CA ARG A 53 9.09 12.67 2.69
C ARG A 53 8.37 11.39 2.28
N ASN A 54 9.12 10.39 1.84
CA ASN A 54 8.57 9.12 1.34
C ASN A 54 7.90 8.31 2.46
N LEU A 55 8.44 8.36 3.69
CA LEU A 55 7.77 7.79 4.87
C LEU A 55 6.45 8.48 5.18
N ALA A 56 6.37 9.80 5.03
CA ALA A 56 5.11 10.52 5.26
C ALA A 56 4.03 10.11 4.25
N ILE A 57 4.40 9.93 2.97
CA ILE A 57 3.52 9.43 1.92
C ILE A 57 3.03 8.02 2.25
N ALA A 58 3.97 7.08 2.49
CA ALA A 58 3.63 5.69 2.81
C ALA A 58 2.76 5.60 4.07
N LYS A 59 3.09 6.37 5.11
CA LYS A 59 2.36 6.39 6.39
C LYS A 59 0.92 6.89 6.25
N LYS A 60 0.67 7.86 5.38
CA LYS A 60 -0.66 8.46 5.23
C LYS A 60 -1.73 7.41 4.87
N ILE A 61 -1.36 6.36 4.14
CA ILE A 61 -2.25 5.28 3.72
C ILE A 61 -2.82 4.51 4.96
N PRO A 62 -2.04 3.74 5.74
CA PRO A 62 -2.56 3.02 6.90
C PRO A 62 -2.87 3.94 8.09
N PHE A 63 -2.34 5.17 8.16
CA PHE A 63 -2.63 6.09 9.26
C PHE A 63 -3.99 6.80 9.12
N ALA A 64 -4.65 6.73 7.97
CA ALA A 64 -5.96 7.33 7.74
C ALA A 64 -7.04 6.81 8.71
N GLU A 65 -8.16 7.52 8.75
CA GLU A 65 -9.31 7.20 9.62
C GLU A 65 -9.87 5.80 9.27
N SER A 66 -9.66 4.86 10.20
CA SER A 66 -10.01 3.45 10.01
C SER A 66 -11.52 3.27 9.85
N ASN A 67 -11.93 2.47 8.88
CA ASN A 67 -13.31 2.18 8.49
C ASN A 67 -14.09 3.35 7.86
N GLU A 68 -13.43 4.50 7.66
CA GLU A 68 -13.98 5.64 6.92
C GLU A 68 -13.16 5.91 5.66
N LYS A 69 -11.94 6.43 5.83
CA LYS A 69 -11.00 6.71 4.74
C LYS A 69 -10.13 5.52 4.38
N LEU A 70 -9.83 4.64 5.34
CA LEU A 70 -9.17 3.35 5.14
C LEU A 70 -10.21 2.25 5.33
N ARG A 71 -10.52 1.49 4.28
CA ARG A 71 -11.57 0.46 4.30
C ARG A 71 -11.02 -0.88 3.85
N GLU A 72 -11.49 -1.94 4.50
CA GLU A 72 -11.11 -3.33 4.21
C GLU A 72 -11.94 -3.87 3.03
N TYR A 73 -11.25 -4.45 2.05
CA TYR A 73 -11.82 -5.13 0.90
C TYR A 73 -11.30 -6.57 0.85
N ARG A 74 -12.11 -7.50 0.36
CA ARG A 74 -11.77 -8.92 0.24
C ARG A 74 -11.60 -9.30 -1.23
N PHE A 75 -10.56 -10.06 -1.54
CA PHE A 75 -10.45 -10.73 -2.84
C PHE A 75 -11.40 -11.94 -2.86
N PRO A 76 -12.42 -11.97 -3.73
CA PRO A 76 -13.24 -13.17 -3.88
C PRO A 76 -12.41 -14.30 -4.50
N GLU A 77 -12.77 -15.56 -4.23
CA GLU A 77 -12.06 -16.73 -4.77
C GLU A 77 -11.92 -16.68 -6.30
N THR A 78 -12.93 -16.15 -7.00
CA THR A 78 -12.92 -15.97 -8.46
C THR A 78 -11.83 -15.02 -8.97
N SER A 79 -11.27 -14.20 -8.10
CA SER A 79 -10.22 -13.21 -8.40
C SER A 79 -8.86 -13.60 -7.83
N GLN A 80 -8.69 -14.84 -7.34
CA GLN A 80 -7.44 -15.38 -6.81
C GLN A 80 -6.77 -16.42 -7.73
N GLY A 81 -7.20 -16.48 -9.00
CA GLY A 81 -6.68 -17.41 -10.00
C GLY A 81 -5.43 -16.92 -10.75
N PRO A 82 -4.86 -17.77 -11.64
CA PRO A 82 -3.79 -17.39 -12.53
C PRO A 82 -4.11 -16.16 -13.38
N GLY A 83 -3.18 -15.21 -13.48
CA GLY A 83 -3.35 -13.96 -14.22
C GLY A 83 -4.14 -12.87 -13.48
N SER A 84 -4.58 -13.12 -12.25
CA SER A 84 -5.27 -12.10 -11.44
C SER A 84 -4.33 -11.03 -10.89
N ILE A 85 -4.88 -9.86 -10.58
CA ILE A 85 -4.16 -8.80 -9.87
C ILE A 85 -3.75 -9.25 -8.47
N TRP A 86 -4.54 -10.08 -7.81
CA TRP A 86 -4.15 -10.69 -6.54
C TRP A 86 -2.86 -11.50 -6.67
N GLN A 87 -2.75 -12.35 -7.69
CA GLN A 87 -1.53 -13.11 -7.96
C GLN A 87 -0.33 -12.19 -8.26
N MET A 88 -0.56 -11.11 -8.99
CA MET A 88 0.45 -10.09 -9.28
C MET A 88 0.95 -9.41 -8.01
N LEU A 89 0.06 -8.99 -7.11
CA LEU A 89 0.41 -8.41 -5.81
C LEU A 89 1.20 -9.39 -4.93
N MET A 90 0.81 -10.67 -4.94
CA MET A 90 1.55 -11.74 -4.26
C MET A 90 2.99 -11.85 -4.80
N ALA A 91 3.17 -11.85 -6.11
CA ALA A 91 4.49 -11.93 -6.75
C ALA A 91 5.34 -10.67 -6.49
N LEU A 92 4.74 -9.46 -6.54
CA LEU A 92 5.42 -8.21 -6.20
C LEU A 92 5.89 -8.18 -4.74
N ARG A 93 5.05 -8.69 -3.83
CA ARG A 93 5.37 -8.84 -2.41
C ARG A 93 6.48 -9.87 -2.19
N GLU A 94 6.41 -11.02 -2.84
CA GLU A 94 7.38 -12.11 -2.70
C GLU A 94 8.76 -11.70 -3.22
N CYS A 95 8.82 -11.04 -4.39
CA CYS A 95 10.09 -10.55 -4.93
C CYS A 95 10.59 -9.28 -4.21
N GLY A 96 9.77 -8.67 -3.34
CA GLY A 96 10.07 -7.43 -2.64
C GLY A 96 10.32 -6.27 -3.59
N LEU A 97 9.47 -6.14 -4.61
CA LEU A 97 9.52 -5.14 -5.69
C LEU A 97 10.80 -5.17 -6.55
N LYS A 98 11.45 -6.32 -6.71
CA LYS A 98 12.69 -6.42 -7.52
C LYS A 98 12.46 -6.63 -9.02
N ASN A 99 11.25 -6.97 -9.42
CA ASN A 99 10.93 -7.28 -10.81
C ASN A 99 10.32 -6.04 -11.48
N ASP A 100 11.15 -5.28 -12.20
CA ASP A 100 10.74 -4.04 -12.86
C ASP A 100 9.67 -4.29 -13.94
N ALA A 101 9.77 -5.36 -14.72
CA ALA A 101 8.75 -5.69 -15.73
C ALA A 101 7.37 -5.96 -15.10
N LEU A 102 7.34 -6.63 -13.94
CA LEU A 102 6.10 -6.86 -13.20
C LEU A 102 5.53 -5.56 -12.60
N LEU A 103 6.41 -4.64 -12.18
CA LEU A 103 6.01 -3.32 -11.70
C LEU A 103 5.41 -2.48 -12.83
N GLU A 104 6.08 -2.42 -13.98
CA GLU A 104 5.60 -1.71 -15.18
C GLU A 104 4.21 -2.20 -15.59
N THR A 105 4.03 -3.52 -15.69
CA THR A 105 2.70 -4.10 -15.99
C THR A 105 1.65 -3.70 -14.95
N PHE A 106 2.02 -3.66 -13.66
CA PHE A 106 1.09 -3.24 -12.61
C PHE A 106 0.76 -1.75 -12.69
N TYR A 107 1.72 -0.90 -13.07
CA TYR A 107 1.50 0.52 -13.28
C TYR A 107 0.56 0.78 -14.45
N ASP A 108 0.74 0.10 -15.59
CA ASP A 108 -0.15 0.23 -16.75
C ASP A 108 -1.59 -0.07 -16.37
N ILE A 109 -1.82 -1.16 -15.63
CA ILE A 109 -3.16 -1.55 -15.14
C ILE A 109 -3.76 -0.47 -14.24
N LEU A 110 -2.97 0.12 -13.34
CA LEU A 110 -3.44 1.20 -12.48
C LEU A 110 -3.73 2.47 -13.27
N ILE A 111 -2.87 2.85 -14.22
CA ILE A 111 -3.01 4.04 -15.04
C ILE A 111 -4.30 3.95 -15.87
N GLU A 112 -4.48 2.84 -16.59
CA GLU A 112 -5.68 2.58 -17.39
C GLU A 112 -6.95 2.57 -16.54
N GLY A 113 -6.87 1.99 -15.34
CA GLY A 113 -8.02 1.83 -14.46
C GLY A 113 -8.40 3.10 -13.69
N LEU A 114 -7.44 3.96 -13.34
CA LEU A 114 -7.66 5.15 -12.51
C LEU A 114 -8.13 6.36 -13.32
N GLN A 115 -7.65 6.53 -14.56
CA GLN A 115 -8.07 7.62 -15.46
C GLN A 115 -8.05 9.01 -14.77
N ILE A 116 -6.98 9.29 -14.03
CA ILE A 116 -6.81 10.56 -13.31
C ILE A 116 -6.45 11.66 -14.31
N HIS A 117 -7.05 12.84 -14.16
CA HIS A 117 -6.67 14.04 -14.91
C HIS A 117 -5.46 14.74 -14.28
N GLY A 118 -4.50 15.15 -15.13
CA GLY A 118 -3.28 15.82 -14.71
C GLY A 118 -2.19 14.86 -14.25
N ALA A 119 -0.96 15.37 -14.13
CA ALA A 119 0.21 14.55 -13.81
C ALA A 119 0.15 14.00 -12.37
N TYR A 120 0.47 12.71 -12.22
CA TYR A 120 0.52 12.03 -10.93
C TYR A 120 1.63 10.97 -10.90
N ALA A 121 1.96 10.51 -9.69
CA ALA A 121 2.87 9.41 -9.46
C ALA A 121 2.17 8.24 -8.76
N ILE A 122 2.59 7.02 -9.07
CA ILE A 122 2.21 5.80 -8.36
C ILE A 122 3.43 5.30 -7.60
N TYR A 123 3.40 5.37 -6.28
CA TYR A 123 4.50 4.93 -5.42
C TYR A 123 4.17 3.58 -4.78
N MET A 124 5.10 2.65 -4.87
CA MET A 124 5.07 1.33 -4.26
C MET A 124 6.19 1.21 -3.23
N PHE A 125 5.84 0.83 -2.01
CA PHE A 125 6.77 0.60 -0.91
C PHE A 125 6.72 -0.86 -0.48
N TYR A 126 7.88 -1.42 -0.14
CA TYR A 126 8.00 -2.76 0.41
C TYR A 126 8.84 -2.79 1.67
N ASP A 127 8.34 -3.51 2.66
CA ASP A 127 9.00 -3.76 3.94
C ASP A 127 8.60 -5.13 4.50
N ARG A 128 9.34 -5.56 5.51
CA ARG A 128 9.06 -6.77 6.31
C ARG A 128 9.04 -6.36 7.77
N TYR A 129 7.86 -6.34 8.37
CA TYR A 129 7.72 -6.13 9.80
C TYR A 129 7.95 -7.45 10.53
N ASP A 130 9.04 -7.52 11.29
CA ASP A 130 9.27 -8.59 12.25
C ASP A 130 8.48 -8.34 13.53
N ILE A 131 7.43 -9.13 13.78
CA ILE A 131 6.42 -8.91 14.82
C ILE A 131 6.90 -9.55 16.12
N PRO A 132 7.14 -8.78 17.19
CA PRO A 132 7.62 -9.34 18.45
C PRO A 132 6.57 -10.24 19.12
N ALA A 133 6.94 -11.38 19.69
CA ALA A 133 6.01 -12.13 20.54
C ALA A 133 5.56 -11.28 21.75
N LYS A 134 4.25 -11.30 22.06
CA LYS A 134 3.71 -10.66 23.28
C LYS A 134 3.38 -11.76 24.30
N ALA A 135 4.00 -11.71 25.48
CA ALA A 135 3.43 -12.38 26.65
C ALA A 135 2.23 -11.55 27.17
N SER A 136 1.34 -12.20 27.93
CA SER A 136 0.19 -11.54 28.59
C SER A 136 0.59 -10.39 29.51
N ASP A 137 1.83 -10.40 30.00
CA ASP A 137 2.47 -9.28 30.67
C ASP A 137 3.44 -8.62 29.69
N LYS A 138 3.49 -7.28 29.71
CA LYS A 138 4.14 -6.37 28.75
C LYS A 138 5.67 -6.57 28.53
N GLU A 139 6.25 -7.69 28.94
CA GLU A 139 7.61 -8.07 28.59
C GLU A 139 7.67 -8.62 27.16
N ARG A 140 8.60 -8.06 26.37
CA ARG A 140 8.97 -8.62 25.07
C ARG A 140 9.66 -9.96 25.31
N LEU A 141 9.08 -11.03 24.80
CA LEU A 141 9.82 -12.28 24.62
C LEU A 141 10.77 -12.07 23.42
N GLY A 142 11.99 -12.59 23.55
CA GLY A 142 13.10 -12.34 22.61
C GLY A 142 12.96 -12.97 21.22
N GLU A 143 11.87 -13.69 20.96
CA GLU A 143 11.60 -14.35 19.68
C GLU A 143 10.50 -13.61 18.92
N SER A 144 10.73 -13.36 17.62
CA SER A 144 9.71 -12.82 16.72
C SER A 144 8.74 -13.94 16.34
N GLU A 145 7.44 -13.66 16.46
CA GLU A 145 6.38 -14.66 16.24
C GLU A 145 6.03 -14.80 14.77
N GLU A 146 6.02 -13.68 14.04
CA GLU A 146 5.62 -13.64 12.65
C GLU A 146 6.40 -12.57 11.87
N MET A 147 6.79 -12.90 10.64
CA MET A 147 7.25 -11.91 9.68
C MET A 147 6.07 -11.49 8.79
N PHE A 148 5.81 -10.20 8.75
CA PHE A 148 4.79 -9.59 7.90
C PHE A 148 5.44 -8.80 6.76
N PRO A 149 5.71 -9.42 5.59
CA PRO A 149 6.01 -8.69 4.36
C PRO A 149 4.76 -7.96 3.88
N TYR A 150 4.90 -6.69 3.52
CA TYR A 150 3.77 -5.88 3.05
C TYR A 150 4.17 -4.90 1.96
N LEU A 151 3.17 -4.49 1.20
CA LEU A 151 3.17 -3.49 0.16
C LEU A 151 2.31 -2.31 0.60
N ILE A 152 2.80 -1.10 0.33
CA ILE A 152 1.96 0.10 0.34
C ILE A 152 2.01 0.73 -1.04
N CYS A 153 0.83 0.97 -1.61
CA CYS A 153 0.66 1.79 -2.81
C CYS A 153 0.12 3.16 -2.43
N ALA A 154 0.63 4.22 -3.06
CA ALA A 154 0.14 5.58 -2.90
C ALA A 154 0.10 6.28 -4.26
N VAL A 155 -1.09 6.76 -4.64
CA VAL A 155 -1.30 7.54 -5.87
C VAL A 155 -1.33 9.02 -5.52
N CYS A 156 -0.35 9.78 -6.00
CA CYS A 156 -0.09 11.16 -5.58
C CYS A 156 -0.11 12.10 -6.79
N PRO A 157 -1.02 13.09 -6.88
CA PRO A 157 -0.91 14.15 -7.86
C PRO A 157 0.43 14.88 -7.72
N LEU A 158 1.02 15.32 -8.83
CA LEU A 158 2.27 16.09 -8.81
C LEU A 158 1.96 17.57 -8.53
N VAL A 159 2.79 18.18 -7.67
CA VAL A 159 2.71 19.62 -7.31
C VAL A 159 3.89 20.43 -7.85
N GLY A 160 4.81 19.77 -8.54
CA GLY A 160 6.00 20.30 -9.18
C GLY A 160 6.59 19.23 -10.09
N GLU A 161 7.78 19.48 -10.64
CA GLU A 161 8.47 18.49 -11.49
C GLU A 161 8.86 17.27 -10.65
N TYR A 162 8.20 16.14 -10.92
CA TYR A 162 8.37 14.88 -10.19
C TYR A 162 8.20 14.98 -8.66
N GLU A 163 7.56 16.04 -8.16
CA GLU A 163 7.33 16.23 -6.73
C GLU A 163 5.93 15.74 -6.34
N PRO A 164 5.82 14.60 -5.63
CA PRO A 164 4.53 14.06 -5.24
C PRO A 164 3.86 14.93 -4.17
N GLY A 165 2.61 15.28 -4.41
CA GLY A 165 1.72 15.85 -3.42
C GLY A 165 1.18 14.80 -2.43
N ASN A 166 0.06 15.14 -1.81
CA ASN A 166 -0.63 14.22 -0.91
C ASN A 166 -1.31 13.09 -1.70
N PRO A 167 -1.25 11.83 -1.24
CA PRO A 167 -1.98 10.74 -1.87
C PRO A 167 -3.49 11.00 -1.86
N ILE A 168 -4.14 10.71 -2.98
CA ILE A 168 -5.61 10.78 -3.13
C ILE A 168 -6.26 9.41 -2.89
N CYS A 169 -5.52 8.33 -3.17
CA CYS A 169 -5.88 6.95 -2.87
C CYS A 169 -4.62 6.08 -2.81
N GLY A 170 -4.80 4.84 -2.37
CA GLY A 170 -3.72 3.86 -2.23
C GLY A 170 -4.19 2.64 -1.46
N PHE A 171 -3.27 1.73 -1.14
CA PHE A 171 -3.62 0.53 -0.39
C PHE A 171 -2.46 -0.01 0.45
N LEU A 172 -2.81 -0.81 1.46
CA LEU A 172 -1.92 -1.70 2.20
C LEU A 172 -2.30 -3.16 1.85
N PHE A 173 -1.32 -3.94 1.37
CA PHE A 173 -1.51 -5.36 1.07
C PHE A 173 -0.35 -6.21 1.60
N PRO A 174 -0.60 -7.33 2.29
CA PRO A 174 -1.90 -7.80 2.75
C PRO A 174 -2.48 -6.89 3.84
N ALA A 175 -3.77 -7.03 4.16
CA ALA A 175 -4.33 -6.34 5.32
C ALA A 175 -3.61 -6.80 6.60
N PHE A 176 -3.40 -5.87 7.53
CA PHE A 176 -2.73 -6.16 8.81
C PHE A 176 -3.78 -6.27 9.91
N VAL A 177 -4.00 -7.48 10.41
CA VAL A 177 -5.08 -7.81 11.36
C VAL A 177 -4.54 -8.71 12.44
N ASP A 178 -4.80 -8.37 13.71
CA ASP A 178 -4.43 -9.19 14.87
C ASP A 178 -2.96 -9.60 14.87
N ARG A 179 -2.10 -8.65 14.45
CA ARG A 179 -0.65 -8.84 14.34
C ARG A 179 -0.24 -9.93 13.35
N SER A 180 -1.02 -10.12 12.30
CA SER A 180 -0.75 -11.05 11.20
C SER A 180 -1.16 -10.45 9.85
N GLY A 181 -0.69 -11.05 8.76
CA GLY A 181 -1.08 -10.68 7.41
C GLY A 181 -2.25 -11.50 6.87
N ASP A 182 -3.35 -10.84 6.51
CA ASP A 182 -4.48 -11.46 5.83
C ASP A 182 -4.36 -11.32 4.31
N LEU A 183 -3.90 -12.39 3.66
CA LEU A 183 -3.66 -12.44 2.20
C LEU A 183 -4.95 -12.36 1.37
N GLU A 184 -6.12 -12.61 1.97
CA GLU A 184 -7.40 -12.51 1.28
C GLU A 184 -7.97 -11.09 1.29
N ARG A 185 -7.27 -10.14 1.92
CA ARG A 185 -7.75 -8.78 2.13
C ARG A 185 -6.71 -7.72 1.79
N VAL A 186 -7.23 -6.56 1.43
CA VAL A 186 -6.48 -5.33 1.15
C VAL A 186 -7.19 -4.17 1.85
N ASP A 187 -6.42 -3.31 2.51
CA ASP A 187 -6.94 -2.09 3.11
C ASP A 187 -6.72 -0.93 2.15
N ILE A 188 -7.79 -0.36 1.62
CA ILE A 188 -7.75 0.70 0.61
C ILE A 188 -8.02 2.03 1.28
N TYR A 189 -7.08 2.97 1.08
CA TYR A 189 -7.22 4.36 1.45
C TYR A 189 -7.79 5.16 0.29
N ALA A 190 -8.70 6.09 0.59
CA ALA A 190 -9.14 7.10 -0.37
C ALA A 190 -9.63 8.37 0.33
N GLU A 191 -9.27 9.55 -0.21
CA GLU A 191 -9.85 10.83 0.24
C GLU A 191 -11.32 10.97 -0.14
N ARG A 192 -11.77 10.24 -1.16
CA ARG A 192 -13.18 10.17 -1.60
C ARG A 192 -13.56 8.72 -1.85
N ALA A 193 -14.78 8.34 -1.47
CA ALA A 193 -15.27 6.97 -1.61
C ALA A 193 -15.14 6.42 -3.04
N ALA A 194 -15.39 7.25 -4.07
CA ALA A 194 -15.27 6.87 -5.48
C ALA A 194 -13.88 6.32 -5.84
N TRP A 195 -12.80 6.94 -5.34
CA TRP A 195 -11.44 6.43 -5.57
C TRP A 195 -11.20 5.08 -4.91
N GLY A 196 -11.80 4.86 -3.74
CA GLY A 196 -11.69 3.57 -3.03
C GLY A 196 -12.39 2.45 -3.79
N ASP A 197 -13.59 2.70 -4.29
CA ASP A 197 -14.36 1.72 -5.06
C ASP A 197 -13.72 1.45 -6.44
N GLN A 198 -13.16 2.48 -7.07
CA GLN A 198 -12.41 2.34 -8.33
C GLN A 198 -11.13 1.52 -8.12
N MET A 199 -10.31 1.84 -7.11
CA MET A 199 -9.13 1.05 -6.75
C MET A 199 -9.51 -0.39 -6.45
N ALA A 200 -10.57 -0.63 -5.66
CA ALA A 200 -11.04 -1.98 -5.38
C ALA A 200 -11.42 -2.75 -6.65
N SER A 201 -12.11 -2.09 -7.59
CA SER A 201 -12.47 -2.68 -8.88
C SER A 201 -11.25 -3.08 -9.69
N ILE A 202 -10.24 -2.20 -9.79
CA ILE A 202 -8.99 -2.48 -10.51
C ILE A 202 -8.28 -3.70 -9.89
N LEU A 203 -8.19 -3.74 -8.56
CA LEU A 203 -7.56 -4.85 -7.84
C LEU A 203 -8.38 -6.16 -7.91
N GLY A 204 -9.63 -6.11 -8.36
CA GLY A 204 -10.55 -7.25 -8.31
C GLY A 204 -11.03 -7.59 -6.89
N ALA A 205 -10.95 -6.63 -5.96
CA ALA A 205 -11.41 -6.77 -4.57
C ALA A 205 -12.84 -6.24 -4.40
N LYS A 206 -13.56 -6.75 -3.40
CA LYS A 206 -14.95 -6.35 -3.10
C LYS A 206 -15.08 -5.90 -1.66
N GLY A 207 -15.70 -4.75 -1.46
CA GLY A 207 -16.04 -4.24 -0.13
C GLY A 207 -17.18 -5.06 0.46
N ARG A 208 -17.34 -5.03 1.78
CA ARG A 208 -18.56 -5.53 2.41
C ARG A 208 -19.73 -4.71 1.87
N LYS A 209 -20.74 -5.34 1.26
CA LYS A 209 -22.04 -4.69 1.04
C LYS A 209 -22.53 -4.27 2.42
N PHE A 210 -22.58 -2.97 2.69
CA PHE A 210 -23.36 -2.49 3.83
C PHE A 210 -24.77 -3.01 3.60
N ARG A 211 -25.23 -3.95 4.43
CA ARG A 211 -26.66 -4.18 4.56
C ARG A 211 -27.21 -2.87 5.12
N CYS A 212 -27.75 -2.01 4.26
CA CYS A 212 -28.78 -1.08 4.72
C CYS A 212 -29.89 -1.96 5.27
N GLY A 213 -29.94 -2.08 6.60
CA GLY A 213 -31.11 -2.61 7.28
C GLY A 213 -32.27 -1.68 6.95
N LEU A 214 -33.32 -2.27 6.39
CA LEU A 214 -34.69 -1.76 6.44
C LEU A 214 -35.14 -1.65 7.91
#